data_AF-A0A6H1ZF20-F1
#
_entry.id   AF-A0A6H1ZF20-F1
#
_cell.length_a   1.000
_cell.length_b   1.000
_cell.length_c   1.000
_cell.angle_alpha   90.00
_cell.angle_beta   90.00
_cell.angle_gamma   90.00
#
_symmetry.space_group_name_H-M   'P 1'
#
loop_
_entity.id
_entity.type
_entity.pdbx_description
1 polymer ?
#
loop_
_entity_poly.entity_id
_entity_poly.type
_entity_poly.pdbx_seq_one_letter_code
_entity_poly.pdbx_strand_id
1 'polypeptide(L)'
;MIADDILDLEKLKPWLDKNGKFNGCERGLSILAKTTKSGNTQMRVGDAIDDYGIAPEWIYPNPDPNRNATWEEYHSISQAKLNEVKDWGKKWLEYFSTRYERLPDSKAETLEYHLRQAPLWWATACCPGWGYSQIIPACSQPPVHATTGYGERAKEYRNDLDHYQPFEKKLAWNYPIYYPYKIVVYPNQSILKKKLIKEKNMLQRKEGTDEVFLTLGEKLYWIKDQEDFNLLKQSQPIQGVQWENVNKVAEIEGFYDGRIIGKPDFKISELLTMIFAKMAGKLMGIKEREIK
;
A
#
# COMPACT_ATOMS: atom_id res chain seq x y z
N MET A 1 11.82 -7.21 -6.44
CA MET A 1 11.89 -8.65 -6.11
C MET A 1 11.52 -8.99 -4.65
N ILE A 2 11.13 -8.02 -3.79
CA ILE A 2 10.51 -8.30 -2.47
C ILE A 2 8.97 -8.13 -2.53
N ALA A 3 8.44 -7.47 -3.57
CA ALA A 3 7.03 -7.14 -3.69
C ALA A 3 6.16 -8.36 -4.08
N ASP A 4 6.61 -9.21 -5.00
CA ASP A 4 5.77 -10.29 -5.56
C ASP A 4 5.49 -11.39 -4.53
N ASP A 5 6.45 -11.69 -3.65
CA ASP A 5 6.25 -12.66 -2.58
C ASP A 5 5.41 -12.08 -1.43
N ILE A 6 5.30 -10.76 -1.30
CA ILE A 6 4.64 -10.13 -0.15
C ILE A 6 3.21 -9.70 -0.49
N LEU A 7 3.02 -9.12 -1.66
CA LEU A 7 1.73 -8.71 -2.18
C LEU A 7 1.17 -9.86 -3.00
N ASP A 8 0.10 -10.46 -2.47
CA ASP A 8 -0.72 -11.37 -3.25
C ASP A 8 -1.36 -10.58 -4.42
N LEU A 9 -0.69 -10.61 -5.58
CA LEU A 9 -1.07 -9.86 -6.78
C LEU A 9 -2.50 -10.22 -7.26
N GLU A 10 -3.01 -11.40 -6.87
CA GLU A 10 -4.41 -11.78 -7.12
C GLU A 10 -5.37 -10.79 -6.44
N LYS A 11 -5.02 -10.27 -5.27
CA LYS A 11 -5.83 -9.28 -4.54
C LYS A 11 -5.82 -7.91 -5.21
N LEU A 12 -4.84 -7.65 -6.07
CA LEU A 12 -4.76 -6.45 -6.89
C LEU A 12 -5.61 -6.52 -8.15
N LYS A 13 -6.03 -7.71 -8.60
CA LYS A 13 -6.82 -7.88 -9.83
C LYS A 13 -7.98 -6.89 -9.99
N PRO A 14 -8.74 -6.51 -8.94
CA PRO A 14 -9.80 -5.53 -9.10
C PRO A 14 -9.31 -4.17 -9.61
N TRP A 15 -8.07 -3.77 -9.34
CA TRP A 15 -7.45 -2.51 -9.76
C TRP A 15 -6.66 -2.60 -11.05
N LEU A 16 -6.67 -3.75 -11.73
CA LEU A 16 -5.96 -3.91 -12.99
C LEU A 16 -6.93 -3.81 -14.17
N ASP A 17 -6.50 -3.13 -15.24
CA ASP A 17 -7.20 -3.14 -16.52
C ASP A 17 -7.00 -4.50 -17.24
N LYS A 18 -7.61 -4.62 -18.43
CA LYS A 18 -7.48 -5.82 -19.28
C LYS A 18 -6.04 -6.14 -19.71
N ASN A 19 -5.11 -5.20 -19.55
CA ASN A 19 -3.70 -5.35 -19.89
C ASN A 19 -2.83 -5.58 -18.64
N GLY A 20 -3.43 -5.77 -17.46
CA GLY A 20 -2.70 -5.94 -16.20
C GLY A 20 -2.09 -4.64 -15.66
N LYS A 21 -2.51 -3.46 -16.16
CA LYS A 21 -2.03 -2.16 -15.69
C LYS A 21 -2.95 -1.60 -14.62
N PHE A 22 -2.39 -0.91 -13.64
CA PHE A 22 -3.18 -0.24 -12.60
C PHE A 22 -4.17 0.76 -13.21
N ASN A 23 -5.42 0.73 -12.75
CA ASN A 23 -6.51 1.58 -13.22
C ASN A 23 -7.45 1.94 -12.06
N GLY A 24 -7.18 3.08 -11.42
CA GLY A 24 -7.94 3.61 -10.29
C GLY A 24 -9.07 4.54 -10.72
N CYS A 25 -10.11 4.63 -9.90
CA CYS A 25 -11.31 5.45 -10.11
C CYS A 25 -11.05 6.94 -9.87
N GLU A 26 -10.69 7.65 -10.94
CA GLU A 26 -10.40 9.09 -10.89
C GLU A 26 -11.64 9.90 -10.53
N ARG A 27 -12.81 9.53 -11.03
CA ARG A 27 -14.09 10.20 -10.74
C ARG A 27 -14.44 10.15 -9.26
N GLY A 28 -14.41 8.95 -8.70
CA GLY A 28 -14.69 8.72 -7.29
C GLY A 28 -13.74 9.52 -6.42
N LEU A 29 -12.45 9.51 -6.76
CA LEU A 29 -11.44 10.28 -6.04
C LEU A 29 -11.65 11.79 -6.18
N SER A 30 -11.99 12.31 -7.36
CA SER A 30 -12.28 13.73 -7.58
C SER A 30 -13.42 14.22 -6.68
N ILE A 31 -14.50 13.43 -6.56
CA ILE A 31 -15.64 13.73 -5.69
C ILE A 31 -15.23 13.69 -4.21
N LEU A 32 -14.49 12.67 -3.79
CA LEU A 32 -14.01 12.52 -2.41
C LEU A 32 -13.04 13.64 -2.01
N ALA A 33 -12.20 14.08 -2.94
CA ALA A 33 -11.30 15.22 -2.77
C ALA A 33 -12.03 16.57 -2.77
N LYS A 34 -13.33 16.59 -3.06
CA LYS A 34 -14.18 17.80 -3.16
C LYS A 34 -13.72 18.76 -4.26
N THR A 35 -13.29 18.22 -5.39
CA THR A 35 -12.92 19.02 -6.57
C THR A 35 -14.12 19.82 -7.06
N THR A 36 -13.87 21.08 -7.44
CA THR A 36 -14.88 22.02 -7.95
C THR A 36 -14.62 22.38 -9.41
N LYS A 37 -15.55 23.10 -10.06
CA LYS A 37 -15.34 23.63 -11.43
C LYS A 37 -14.08 24.50 -11.53
N SER A 38 -13.64 25.09 -10.43
CA SER A 38 -12.41 25.89 -10.34
C SER A 38 -11.16 25.05 -10.04
N GLY A 39 -11.27 23.72 -10.07
CA GLY A 39 -10.20 22.79 -9.75
C GLY A 39 -10.08 22.46 -8.26
N ASN A 40 -8.91 21.95 -7.89
CA ASN A 40 -8.55 21.55 -6.54
C ASN A 40 -7.02 21.62 -6.35
N THR A 41 -6.53 21.46 -5.12
CA THR A 41 -5.09 21.40 -4.87
C THR A 41 -4.60 19.95 -4.88
N GLN A 42 -3.31 19.78 -5.22
CA GLN A 42 -2.68 18.46 -5.21
C GLN A 42 -2.73 17.80 -3.83
N MET A 43 -2.57 18.61 -2.78
CA MET A 43 -2.69 18.15 -1.38
C MET A 43 -4.06 17.55 -1.07
N ARG A 44 -5.15 18.17 -1.52
CA ARG A 44 -6.51 17.67 -1.24
C ARG A 44 -6.78 16.29 -1.87
N VAL A 45 -6.21 16.04 -3.04
CA VAL A 45 -6.27 14.72 -3.68
C VAL A 45 -5.40 13.72 -2.92
N GLY A 46 -4.19 14.12 -2.51
CA GLY A 46 -3.33 13.30 -1.65
C GLY A 46 -4.00 12.92 -0.33
N ASP A 47 -4.65 13.87 0.35
CA ASP A 47 -5.42 13.67 1.57
C ASP A 47 -6.59 12.70 1.33
N ALA A 48 -7.33 12.87 0.23
CA ALA A 48 -8.42 11.96 -0.10
C ALA A 48 -7.94 10.53 -0.36
N ILE A 49 -6.76 10.35 -0.97
CA ILE A 49 -6.15 9.02 -1.13
C ILE A 49 -5.76 8.43 0.23
N ASP A 50 -5.21 9.22 1.15
CA ASP A 50 -4.84 8.72 2.49
C ASP A 50 -6.08 8.36 3.33
N ASP A 51 -7.12 9.19 3.29
CA ASP A 51 -8.36 9.02 4.06
C ASP A 51 -9.26 7.90 3.52
N TYR A 52 -9.37 7.79 2.19
CA TYR A 52 -10.35 6.92 1.54
C TYR A 52 -9.74 5.82 0.69
N GLY A 53 -8.45 5.87 0.35
CA GLY A 53 -7.81 4.95 -0.58
C GLY A 53 -8.20 5.21 -2.03
N ILE A 54 -7.87 4.24 -2.89
CA ILE A 54 -8.17 4.29 -4.33
C ILE A 54 -9.15 3.17 -4.64
N ALA A 55 -10.33 3.49 -5.16
CA ALA A 55 -11.24 2.48 -5.71
C ALA A 55 -10.80 2.08 -7.12
N PRO A 56 -11.15 0.89 -7.63
CA PRO A 56 -10.86 0.53 -9.01
C PRO A 56 -11.81 1.24 -10.00
N GLU A 57 -11.31 1.56 -11.20
CA GLU A 57 -12.04 2.37 -12.20
C GLU A 57 -13.43 1.80 -12.56
N TRP A 58 -13.58 0.48 -12.65
CA TRP A 58 -14.85 -0.16 -13.03
C TRP A 58 -16.01 0.09 -12.04
N ILE A 59 -15.74 0.53 -10.82
CA ILE A 59 -16.79 0.84 -9.83
C ILE A 59 -17.62 2.04 -10.27
N TYR A 60 -16.95 3.05 -10.82
CA TYR A 60 -17.56 4.29 -11.24
C TYR A 60 -16.76 4.91 -12.39
N PRO A 61 -16.82 4.28 -13.57
CA PRO A 61 -15.95 4.60 -14.70
C PRO A 61 -16.30 5.95 -15.32
N ASN A 62 -15.42 6.50 -16.16
CA ASN A 62 -15.77 7.61 -17.06
C ASN A 62 -17.13 7.34 -17.77
N PRO A 63 -18.14 8.24 -17.64
CA PRO A 63 -19.49 7.92 -18.11
C PRO A 63 -19.55 7.78 -19.63
N ASP A 64 -18.61 8.38 -20.36
CA ASP A 64 -18.44 8.15 -21.79
C ASP A 64 -16.94 8.25 -22.14
N PRO A 65 -16.25 7.12 -22.38
CA PRO A 65 -14.83 7.14 -22.72
C PRO A 65 -14.55 7.70 -24.14
N ASN A 66 -15.58 7.90 -24.97
CA ASN A 66 -15.44 8.35 -26.35
C ASN A 66 -15.68 9.85 -26.54
N ARG A 67 -16.10 10.58 -25.48
CA ARG A 67 -16.26 12.04 -25.51
C ARG A 67 -15.91 12.66 -24.17
N ASN A 68 -15.76 13.97 -24.16
CA ASN A 68 -15.66 14.71 -22.91
C ASN A 68 -17.03 14.72 -22.21
N ALA A 69 -17.10 14.09 -21.04
CA ALA A 69 -18.25 14.20 -20.15
C ALA A 69 -18.42 15.66 -19.68
N THR A 70 -19.66 16.11 -19.49
CA THR A 70 -19.91 17.40 -18.83
C THR A 70 -19.49 17.33 -17.36
N TRP A 71 -19.31 18.49 -16.73
CA TRP A 71 -18.99 18.56 -15.31
C TRP A 71 -20.04 17.82 -14.46
N GLU A 72 -21.31 18.07 -14.76
CA GLU A 72 -22.47 17.48 -14.09
C GLU A 72 -22.51 15.97 -14.30
N GLU A 73 -22.30 15.48 -15.52
CA GLU A 73 -22.21 14.04 -15.81
C GLU A 73 -21.06 13.40 -15.05
N TYR A 74 -19.88 14.04 -15.01
CA TYR A 74 -18.68 13.50 -14.38
C TYR A 74 -18.82 13.43 -12.85
N HIS A 75 -19.50 14.40 -12.21
CA HIS A 75 -19.66 14.48 -10.75
C HIS A 75 -21.04 14.01 -10.23
N SER A 76 -21.94 13.55 -11.10
CA SER A 76 -23.26 13.02 -10.67
C SER A 76 -23.15 11.60 -10.11
N ILE A 77 -22.96 11.47 -8.80
CA ILE A 77 -22.90 10.18 -8.11
C ILE A 77 -24.07 10.04 -7.12
N SER A 78 -24.69 8.86 -7.06
CA SER A 78 -25.65 8.56 -6.00
C SER A 78 -24.92 8.29 -4.68
N GLN A 79 -25.57 8.53 -3.54
CA GLN A 79 -24.95 8.27 -2.23
C GLN A 79 -24.57 6.78 -2.06
N ALA A 80 -25.40 5.86 -2.58
CA ALA A 80 -25.13 4.43 -2.56
C ALA A 80 -23.85 4.09 -3.34
N LYS A 81 -23.69 4.65 -4.55
CA LYS A 81 -22.50 4.43 -5.38
C LYS A 81 -21.26 5.08 -4.75
N LEU A 82 -21.39 6.26 -4.13
CA LEU A 82 -20.28 6.89 -3.40
C LEU A 82 -19.83 6.05 -2.20
N ASN A 83 -20.76 5.41 -1.49
CA ASN A 83 -20.42 4.48 -0.41
C ASN A 83 -19.66 3.26 -0.95
N GLU A 84 -20.07 2.70 -2.09
CA GLU A 84 -19.36 1.60 -2.75
C GLU A 84 -17.93 1.99 -3.14
N VAL A 85 -17.73 3.20 -3.70
CA VAL A 85 -16.39 3.75 -3.97
C VAL A 85 -15.55 3.80 -2.70
N LYS A 86 -16.10 4.33 -1.59
CA LYS A 86 -15.39 4.39 -0.29
C LYS A 86 -15.05 3.00 0.25
N ASP A 87 -15.92 2.03 0.10
CA ASP A 87 -15.69 0.68 0.60
C ASP A 87 -14.57 -0.02 -0.18
N TRP A 88 -14.51 0.17 -1.50
CA TRP A 88 -13.39 -0.31 -2.30
C TRP A 88 -12.09 0.43 -2.00
N GLY A 89 -12.13 1.74 -1.79
CA GLY A 89 -10.97 2.50 -1.35
C GLY A 89 -10.45 2.04 0.02
N LYS A 90 -11.33 1.70 0.97
CA LYS A 90 -10.91 1.09 2.25
C LYS A 90 -10.21 -0.25 2.05
N LYS A 91 -10.71 -1.11 1.14
CA LYS A 91 -10.01 -2.36 0.79
C LYS A 91 -8.61 -2.07 0.25
N TRP A 92 -8.43 -1.03 -0.56
CA TRP A 92 -7.09 -0.60 -0.98
C TRP A 92 -6.20 -0.27 0.22
N LEU A 93 -6.71 0.47 1.20
CA LEU A 93 -5.96 0.83 2.42
C LEU A 93 -5.62 -0.38 3.31
N GLU A 94 -6.34 -1.49 3.20
CA GLU A 94 -5.93 -2.74 3.85
C GLU A 94 -4.59 -3.22 3.31
N TYR A 95 -4.37 -3.09 1.99
CA TYR A 95 -3.18 -3.59 1.29
C TYR A 95 -2.04 -2.59 1.21
N PHE A 96 -2.37 -1.32 1.05
CA PHE A 96 -1.42 -0.26 0.79
C PHE A 96 -1.57 0.88 1.77
N SER A 97 -0.50 1.61 1.92
CA SER A 97 -0.51 2.93 2.51
C SER A 97 0.09 3.89 1.50
N THR A 98 -0.47 5.09 1.43
CA THR A 98 -0.02 6.13 0.53
C THR A 98 0.58 7.26 1.35
N ARG A 99 1.73 7.78 0.91
CA ARG A 99 2.26 9.04 1.41
C ARG A 99 2.55 9.92 0.22
N TYR A 100 2.34 11.21 0.38
CA TYR A 100 2.77 12.18 -0.60
C TYR A 100 3.79 13.11 0.05
N GLU A 101 4.83 13.45 -0.69
CA GLU A 101 5.82 14.42 -0.26
C GLU A 101 5.91 15.55 -1.27
N ARG A 102 5.89 16.78 -0.77
CA ARG A 102 6.24 17.94 -1.58
C ARG A 102 7.75 18.01 -1.66
N LEU A 103 8.28 18.14 -2.87
CA LEU A 103 9.72 18.34 -3.06
C LEU A 103 10.14 19.72 -2.51
N PRO A 104 11.40 19.86 -2.06
CA PRO A 104 11.89 21.08 -1.42
C PRO A 104 11.95 22.27 -2.38
N ASP A 105 12.23 22.03 -3.67
CA ASP A 105 12.19 23.01 -4.74
C ASP A 105 11.89 22.36 -6.10
N SER A 106 11.79 23.18 -7.14
CA SER A 106 11.57 22.75 -8.53
C SER A 106 12.84 22.87 -9.39
N LYS A 107 14.03 22.85 -8.78
CA LYS A 107 15.28 22.95 -9.56
C LYS A 107 15.48 21.69 -10.38
N ALA A 108 16.18 21.83 -11.51
CA ALA A 108 16.37 20.74 -12.46
C ALA A 108 17.02 19.52 -11.80
N GLU A 109 18.03 19.72 -10.95
CA GLU A 109 18.76 18.65 -10.27
C GLU A 109 17.86 17.90 -9.27
N THR A 110 16.99 18.63 -8.55
CA THR A 110 16.02 18.06 -7.62
C THR A 110 14.99 17.22 -8.39
N LEU A 111 14.41 17.78 -9.45
CA LEU A 111 13.45 17.07 -10.29
C LEU A 111 14.07 15.82 -10.92
N GLU A 112 15.27 15.93 -11.48
CA GLU A 112 16.02 14.83 -12.08
C GLU A 112 16.23 13.68 -11.08
N TYR A 113 16.71 14.00 -9.87
CA TYR A 113 16.94 13.02 -8.82
C TYR A 113 15.66 12.25 -8.46
N HIS A 114 14.54 12.95 -8.33
CA HIS A 114 13.28 12.34 -7.93
C HIS A 114 12.56 11.61 -9.09
N LEU A 115 12.67 12.08 -10.34
CA LEU A 115 12.10 11.41 -11.52
C LEU A 115 12.74 10.05 -11.79
N ARG A 116 13.99 9.83 -11.34
CA ARG A 116 14.64 8.50 -11.37
C ARG A 116 14.01 7.50 -10.40
N GLN A 117 13.23 7.96 -9.42
CA GLN A 117 12.60 7.12 -8.40
C GLN A 117 11.15 6.82 -8.74
N ALA A 118 10.40 7.84 -9.18
CA ALA A 118 8.98 7.73 -9.50
C ALA A 118 8.53 8.93 -10.36
N PRO A 119 7.40 8.80 -11.07
CA PRO A 119 6.73 9.95 -11.66
C PRO A 119 6.38 11.01 -10.60
N LEU A 120 6.42 12.28 -11.02
CA LEU A 120 6.11 13.43 -10.19
C LEU A 120 4.82 14.08 -10.66
N TRP A 121 3.94 14.38 -9.73
CA TRP A 121 2.76 15.19 -9.99
C TRP A 121 3.13 16.66 -9.80
N TRP A 122 3.01 17.48 -10.83
CA TRP A 122 3.39 18.89 -10.78
C TRP A 122 2.33 19.80 -11.39
N ALA A 123 2.43 21.09 -11.10
CA ALA A 123 1.65 22.12 -11.74
C ALA A 123 2.49 22.84 -12.80
N THR A 124 1.88 23.14 -13.94
CA THR A 124 2.51 23.77 -15.10
C THR A 124 1.61 24.89 -15.65
N ALA A 125 2.21 25.85 -16.33
CA ALA A 125 1.47 26.77 -17.18
C ALA A 125 1.08 26.07 -18.49
N CYS A 126 -0.04 26.45 -19.12
CA CYS A 126 -0.40 25.98 -20.46
C CYS A 126 0.15 26.93 -21.53
N CYS A 127 1.45 26.85 -21.83
CA CYS A 127 2.11 27.74 -22.78
C CYS A 127 1.69 27.50 -24.25
N PRO A 128 1.87 28.49 -25.15
CA PRO A 128 1.63 28.30 -26.58
C PRO A 128 2.36 27.07 -27.12
N GLY A 129 1.65 26.25 -27.90
CA GLY A 129 2.16 24.96 -28.36
C GLY A 129 1.68 23.75 -27.55
N TRP A 130 0.93 23.94 -26.45
CA TRP A 130 0.48 22.85 -25.56
C TRP A 130 -0.14 21.65 -26.29
N GLY A 131 -0.95 21.90 -27.32
CA GLY A 131 -1.69 20.85 -28.05
C GLY A 131 -1.03 20.35 -29.34
N TYR A 132 0.08 20.93 -29.79
CA TYR A 132 0.60 20.69 -31.16
C TYR A 132 2.11 20.78 -31.32
N SER A 133 2.86 21.30 -30.34
CA SER A 133 4.31 21.36 -30.44
C SER A 133 4.95 20.01 -30.09
N GLN A 134 6.06 19.68 -30.76
CA GLN A 134 6.87 18.52 -30.40
C GLN A 134 7.59 18.73 -29.06
N ILE A 135 8.00 19.96 -28.76
CA ILE A 135 8.56 20.40 -27.47
C ILE A 135 7.92 21.75 -27.14
N ILE A 136 7.20 21.83 -26.03
CA ILE A 136 6.45 23.02 -25.63
C ILE A 136 7.44 24.03 -25.01
N PRO A 137 7.57 25.24 -25.58
CA PRO A 137 8.49 26.24 -25.07
C PRO A 137 8.02 26.80 -23.72
N ALA A 138 8.97 27.15 -22.87
CA ALA A 138 8.69 27.85 -21.61
C ALA A 138 8.04 29.22 -21.86
N CYS A 139 7.16 29.64 -20.96
CA CYS A 139 6.56 30.97 -20.96
C CYS A 139 6.39 31.50 -19.53
N SER A 140 6.03 32.77 -19.38
CA SER A 140 5.90 33.45 -18.08
C SER A 140 4.49 33.43 -17.49
N GLN A 141 3.62 32.52 -17.95
CA GLN A 141 2.26 32.40 -17.45
C GLN A 141 2.24 31.69 -16.08
N PRO A 142 1.25 31.97 -15.21
CA PRO A 142 1.10 31.25 -13.96
C PRO A 142 0.72 29.77 -14.19
N PRO A 143 1.01 28.89 -13.23
CA PRO A 143 0.55 27.50 -13.31
C PRO A 143 -0.97 27.42 -13.23
N VAL A 144 -1.59 26.78 -14.21
CA VAL A 144 -3.05 26.63 -14.31
C VAL A 144 -3.48 25.19 -14.52
N HIS A 145 -2.52 24.27 -14.62
CA HIS A 145 -2.79 22.88 -14.98
C HIS A 145 -1.90 21.92 -14.19
N ALA A 146 -2.42 20.74 -13.88
CA ALA A 146 -1.71 19.72 -13.12
C ALA A 146 -1.49 18.48 -13.98
N THR A 147 -0.23 18.07 -14.12
CA THR A 147 0.22 17.00 -15.02
C THR A 147 1.29 16.14 -14.34
N THR A 148 1.62 15.01 -14.95
CA THR A 148 2.55 14.03 -14.38
C THR A 148 3.86 13.99 -15.18
N GLY A 149 4.94 14.46 -14.58
CA GLY A 149 6.29 14.23 -15.08
C GLY A 149 6.70 12.78 -14.90
N TYR A 150 7.18 12.11 -15.94
CA TYR A 150 7.56 10.69 -15.86
C TYR A 150 8.96 10.37 -16.41
N GLY A 151 9.74 11.39 -16.73
CA GLY A 151 11.12 11.25 -17.15
C GLY A 151 11.62 12.50 -17.86
N GLU A 152 12.85 12.46 -18.34
CA GLU A 152 13.44 13.61 -19.01
C GLU A 152 14.65 13.21 -19.87
N ARG A 153 15.02 14.12 -20.76
CA ARG A 153 16.29 14.13 -21.47
C ARG A 153 17.02 15.41 -21.07
N ALA A 154 18.07 15.25 -20.27
CA ALA A 154 18.79 16.36 -19.65
C ALA A 154 19.17 17.43 -20.69
N LYS A 155 18.89 18.70 -20.35
CA LYS A 155 19.12 19.89 -21.19
C LYS A 155 18.31 19.97 -22.49
N GLU A 156 17.42 19.01 -22.76
CA GLU A 156 16.56 19.03 -23.95
C GLU A 156 15.09 19.20 -23.57
N TYR A 157 14.50 18.23 -22.89
CA TYR A 157 13.08 18.26 -22.53
C TYR A 157 12.76 17.42 -21.29
N ARG A 158 11.59 17.68 -20.68
CA ARG A 158 10.95 16.81 -19.70
C ARG A 158 9.73 16.13 -20.32
N ASN A 159 9.58 14.84 -20.06
CA ASN A 159 8.37 14.10 -20.44
C ASN A 159 7.26 14.43 -19.46
N ASP A 160 6.09 14.73 -19.99
CA ASP A 160 4.90 15.13 -19.25
C ASP A 160 3.70 14.32 -19.75
N LEU A 161 2.91 13.80 -18.83
CA LEU A 161 1.68 13.08 -19.09
C LEU A 161 0.50 13.94 -18.63
N ASP A 162 -0.34 14.30 -19.57
CA ASP A 162 -1.52 15.14 -19.43
C ASP A 162 -2.79 14.29 -19.59
N HIS A 163 -3.89 14.78 -19.04
CA HIS A 163 -5.25 14.25 -19.18
C HIS A 163 -5.93 14.73 -20.48
N TYR A 164 -5.31 15.65 -21.24
CA TYR A 164 -5.81 16.15 -22.52
C TYR A 164 -4.91 15.75 -23.69
N GLN A 165 -5.51 15.44 -24.84
CA GLN A 165 -4.74 15.12 -26.05
C GLN A 165 -3.87 16.31 -26.52
N PRO A 166 -2.64 16.06 -27.00
CA PRO A 166 -1.92 14.78 -26.95
C PRO A 166 -1.53 14.42 -25.51
N PHE A 167 -1.83 13.22 -25.03
CA PHE A 167 -1.61 12.86 -23.61
C PHE A 167 -0.13 12.90 -23.23
N GLU A 168 0.76 12.41 -24.10
CA GLU A 168 2.20 12.52 -23.93
C GLU A 168 2.70 13.83 -24.53
N LYS A 169 3.39 14.61 -23.69
CA LYS A 169 3.94 15.92 -24.02
C LYS A 169 5.43 15.97 -23.67
N LYS A 170 6.14 16.87 -24.34
CA LYS A 170 7.52 17.21 -23.99
C LYS A 170 7.58 18.69 -23.66
N LEU A 171 7.99 19.01 -22.44
CA LEU A 171 8.20 20.38 -21.99
C LEU A 171 9.66 20.74 -22.21
N ALA A 172 9.96 21.97 -22.65
CA ALA A 172 11.34 22.43 -22.76
C ALA A 172 12.11 22.25 -21.44
N TRP A 173 13.43 22.04 -21.49
CA TRP A 173 14.23 21.84 -20.28
C TRP A 173 14.14 22.99 -19.26
N ASN A 174 13.90 24.22 -19.71
CA ASN A 174 13.72 25.38 -18.85
C ASN A 174 12.24 25.69 -18.55
N TYR A 175 11.31 24.77 -18.83
CA TYR A 175 9.89 24.96 -18.53
C TYR A 175 9.69 25.09 -17.01
N PRO A 176 8.97 26.13 -16.55
CA PRO A 176 8.77 26.33 -15.12
C PRO A 176 7.83 25.26 -14.56
N ILE A 177 8.32 24.53 -13.56
CA ILE A 177 7.59 23.49 -12.83
C ILE A 177 7.23 24.04 -11.46
N TYR A 178 5.96 23.91 -11.06
CA TYR A 178 5.45 24.41 -9.79
C TYR A 178 4.94 23.26 -8.94
N TYR A 179 5.11 23.38 -7.63
CA TYR A 179 4.58 22.45 -6.63
C TYR A 179 4.80 20.96 -6.97
N PRO A 180 6.03 20.49 -7.24
CA PRO A 180 6.25 19.09 -7.51
C PRO A 180 5.98 18.23 -6.27
N TYR A 181 5.12 17.22 -6.43
CA TYR A 181 4.80 16.21 -5.44
C TYR A 181 5.21 14.83 -5.94
N LYS A 182 5.71 13.99 -5.03
CA LYS A 182 5.88 12.56 -5.27
C LYS A 182 4.87 11.80 -4.43
N ILE A 183 4.09 10.92 -5.06
CA ILE A 183 3.18 10.00 -4.37
C ILE A 183 3.89 8.65 -4.27
N VAL A 184 4.02 8.15 -3.05
CA VAL A 184 4.67 6.89 -2.72
C VAL A 184 3.62 5.93 -2.17
N VAL A 185 3.44 4.82 -2.86
CA VAL A 185 2.60 3.71 -2.42
C VAL A 185 3.50 2.61 -1.87
N TYR A 186 3.21 2.13 -0.66
CA TYR A 186 3.95 1.02 -0.05
C TYR A 186 2.98 0.03 0.61
N PRO A 187 3.37 -1.25 0.78
CA PRO A 187 2.53 -2.22 1.44
C PRO A 187 2.18 -1.78 2.86
N ASN A 188 0.93 -1.97 3.27
CA ASN A 188 0.50 -1.68 4.62
C ASN A 188 1.31 -2.56 5.61
N GLN A 189 2.03 -1.92 6.52
CA GLN A 189 2.91 -2.62 7.46
C GLN A 189 2.18 -3.64 8.35
N SER A 190 0.88 -3.45 8.58
CA SER A 190 0.09 -4.42 9.35
C SER A 190 -0.06 -5.75 8.60
N ILE A 191 -0.15 -5.74 7.27
CA ILE A 191 -0.13 -6.95 6.44
C ILE A 191 1.25 -7.61 6.48
N LEU A 192 2.32 -6.82 6.34
CA LEU A 192 3.69 -7.33 6.44
C LEU A 192 3.88 -8.07 7.77
N LYS A 193 3.46 -7.44 8.87
CA LYS A 193 3.51 -8.06 10.21
C LYS A 193 2.64 -9.30 10.31
N LYS A 194 1.39 -9.27 9.82
CA LYS A 194 0.49 -10.45 9.86
C LYS A 194 1.06 -11.63 9.06
N LYS A 195 1.63 -11.38 7.88
CA LYS A 195 2.24 -12.41 7.04
C LYS A 195 3.51 -12.98 7.70
N LEU A 196 4.40 -12.11 8.18
CA LEU A 196 5.57 -12.51 8.94
C LEU A 196 5.19 -13.31 10.20
N ILE A 197 4.15 -12.92 10.93
CA ILE A 197 3.66 -13.69 12.09
C ILE A 197 3.06 -15.02 11.65
N LYS A 198 2.28 -15.07 10.57
CA LYS A 198 1.68 -16.31 10.07
C LYS A 198 2.75 -17.30 9.59
N GLU A 199 3.78 -16.80 8.91
CA GLU A 199 4.94 -17.62 8.50
C GLU A 199 5.72 -18.09 9.72
N LYS A 200 5.87 -17.27 10.76
CA LYS A 200 6.50 -17.71 12.00
C LYS A 200 5.60 -18.57 12.89
N ASN A 201 4.29 -18.64 12.64
CA ASN A 201 3.39 -19.54 13.35
C ASN A 201 3.46 -20.93 12.72
N MET A 202 4.47 -21.71 13.09
CA MET A 202 4.69 -23.03 12.51
C MET A 202 5.17 -24.04 13.54
N LEU A 203 4.84 -25.30 13.26
CA LEU A 203 5.43 -26.42 13.96
C LEU A 203 6.71 -26.83 13.26
N GLN A 204 7.77 -26.92 14.02
CA GLN A 204 9.09 -27.33 13.56
C GLN A 204 9.47 -28.62 14.27
N ARG A 205 10.00 -29.58 13.52
CA ARG A 205 10.63 -30.77 14.08
C ARG A 205 12.10 -30.73 13.72
N LYS A 206 12.96 -30.85 14.74
CA LYS A 206 14.40 -30.93 14.53
C LYS A 206 14.76 -32.28 13.90
N GLU A 207 15.54 -32.24 12.82
CA GLU A 207 15.94 -33.48 12.13
C GLU A 207 16.76 -34.40 13.04
N GLY A 208 16.51 -35.71 12.94
CA GLY A 208 17.18 -36.71 13.76
C GLY A 208 16.73 -36.77 15.23
N THR A 209 15.74 -35.97 15.65
CA THR A 209 15.17 -36.02 17.02
C THR A 209 13.64 -36.13 17.01
N ASP A 210 13.05 -36.39 18.18
CA ASP A 210 11.59 -36.32 18.42
C ASP A 210 11.18 -34.96 19.01
N GLU A 211 12.08 -33.99 19.04
CA GLU A 211 11.80 -32.67 19.58
C GLU A 211 10.91 -31.88 18.60
N VAL A 212 9.75 -31.46 19.10
CA VAL A 212 8.80 -30.62 18.36
C VAL A 212 8.74 -29.26 19.01
N PHE A 213 8.82 -28.23 18.19
CA PHE A 213 8.73 -26.85 18.59
C PHE A 213 7.53 -26.21 17.92
N LEU A 214 6.82 -25.36 18.68
CA LEU A 214 5.83 -24.46 18.13
C LEU A 214 6.46 -23.06 18.13
N THR A 215 6.63 -22.48 16.96
CA THR A 215 6.94 -21.06 16.85
C THR A 215 5.63 -20.30 16.80
N LEU A 216 5.47 -19.25 17.62
CA LEU A 216 4.37 -18.30 17.56
C LEU A 216 4.93 -16.88 17.51
N GLY A 217 4.86 -16.24 16.34
CA GLY A 217 5.51 -14.96 16.10
C GLY A 217 7.01 -15.05 16.36
N GLU A 218 7.56 -14.31 17.31
CA GLU A 218 9.01 -14.34 17.62
C GLU A 218 9.39 -15.32 18.73
N LYS A 219 8.42 -16.05 19.28
CA LYS A 219 8.63 -16.95 20.41
C LYS A 219 8.68 -18.39 19.95
N LEU A 220 9.67 -19.11 20.46
CA LEU A 220 9.84 -20.54 20.26
C LEU A 220 9.43 -21.27 21.54
N TYR A 221 8.50 -22.21 21.42
CA TYR A 221 8.05 -23.07 22.50
C TYR A 221 8.47 -24.51 22.22
N TRP A 222 9.14 -25.15 23.18
CA TRP A 222 9.39 -26.58 23.11
C TRP A 222 8.18 -27.33 23.66
N ILE A 223 7.63 -28.23 22.85
CA ILE A 223 6.55 -29.13 23.24
C ILE A 223 7.20 -30.39 23.78
N LYS A 224 7.30 -30.49 25.10
CA LYS A 224 7.94 -31.62 25.78
C LYS A 224 6.87 -32.60 26.26
N ASP A 225 7.23 -33.88 26.36
CA ASP A 225 6.45 -34.92 27.03
C ASP A 225 5.06 -35.23 26.40
N GLN A 226 5.02 -35.39 25.08
CA GLN A 226 3.86 -35.99 24.42
C GLN A 226 4.22 -37.41 23.99
N GLU A 227 3.60 -38.41 24.62
CA GLU A 227 3.88 -39.84 24.42
C GLU A 227 3.68 -40.31 22.97
N ASP A 228 2.89 -39.57 22.17
CA ASP A 228 2.72 -39.83 20.75
C ASP A 228 2.46 -38.53 19.98
N PHE A 229 3.32 -38.23 19.01
CA PHE A 229 3.16 -37.11 18.08
C PHE A 229 1.80 -37.14 17.36
N ASN A 230 1.20 -38.31 17.17
CA ASN A 230 -0.11 -38.45 16.57
C ASN A 230 -1.25 -37.97 17.48
N LEU A 231 -1.11 -38.03 18.81
CA LEU A 231 -2.10 -37.50 19.76
C LEU A 231 -2.12 -35.96 19.78
N LEU A 232 -0.96 -35.33 19.61
CA LEU A 232 -0.84 -33.88 19.40
C LEU A 232 -1.58 -33.43 18.13
N LYS A 233 -1.49 -34.21 17.03
CA LYS A 233 -2.20 -33.90 15.79
C LYS A 233 -3.72 -33.95 15.93
N GLN A 234 -4.23 -34.80 16.80
CA GLN A 234 -5.67 -35.01 17.03
C GLN A 234 -6.31 -33.89 17.87
N SER A 235 -5.52 -33.11 18.63
CA SER A 235 -6.01 -32.02 19.51
C SER A 235 -6.23 -30.68 18.77
N GLN A 236 -6.80 -30.71 17.56
CA GLN A 236 -7.08 -29.57 16.66
C GLN A 236 -7.64 -28.27 17.31
N PRO A 237 -7.35 -27.07 16.76
CA PRO A 237 -6.06 -26.58 16.28
C PRO A 237 -5.54 -25.42 17.14
N ILE A 238 -4.22 -25.36 17.34
CA ILE A 238 -3.55 -24.19 17.92
C ILE A 238 -3.58 -23.07 16.86
N GLN A 239 -4.56 -22.16 16.97
CA GLN A 239 -4.68 -20.93 16.17
C GLN A 239 -4.46 -21.08 14.65
N GLY A 240 -5.10 -22.06 14.01
CA GLY A 240 -5.05 -22.19 12.54
C GLY A 240 -3.72 -22.71 11.97
N VAL A 241 -2.81 -23.20 12.81
CA VAL A 241 -1.67 -24.01 12.37
C VAL A 241 -2.17 -25.42 12.06
N GLN A 242 -2.11 -25.81 10.79
CA GLN A 242 -2.44 -27.15 10.34
C GLN A 242 -1.21 -28.07 10.51
N TRP A 243 -1.39 -29.21 11.16
CA TRP A 243 -0.31 -30.17 11.46
C TRP A 243 0.30 -30.82 10.21
N GLU A 244 -0.39 -30.81 9.06
CA GLU A 244 0.19 -31.23 7.78
C GLU A 244 1.36 -30.35 7.30
N ASN A 245 1.55 -29.16 7.87
CA ASN A 245 2.59 -28.21 7.47
C ASN A 245 3.79 -28.18 8.44
N VAL A 246 4.07 -29.29 9.14
CA VAL A 246 5.26 -29.39 10.01
C VAL A 246 6.52 -29.36 9.16
N ASN A 247 7.34 -28.33 9.36
CA ASN A 247 8.60 -28.18 8.67
C ASN A 247 9.69 -28.97 9.40
N LYS A 248 10.40 -29.83 8.66
CA LYS A 248 11.65 -30.43 9.14
C LYS A 248 12.77 -29.41 8.96
N VAL A 249 13.51 -29.16 10.02
CA VAL A 249 14.63 -28.21 10.00
C VAL A 249 15.87 -28.85 10.62
N ALA A 250 17.02 -28.60 10.00
CA ALA A 250 18.31 -29.11 10.48
C ALA A 250 18.70 -28.47 11.82
N GLU A 251 18.44 -27.16 11.94
CA GLU A 251 18.65 -26.37 13.16
C GLU A 251 17.42 -25.52 13.45
N ILE A 252 17.17 -25.26 14.74
CA ILE A 252 16.06 -24.42 15.20
C ILE A 252 16.62 -23.02 15.45
N GLU A 253 16.22 -22.04 14.65
CA GLU A 253 16.62 -20.64 14.83
C GLU A 253 15.58 -19.88 15.66
N GLY A 254 16.01 -19.24 16.75
CA GLY A 254 15.15 -18.39 17.59
C GLY A 254 15.61 -18.27 19.05
N PHE A 255 15.07 -17.28 19.77
CA PHE A 255 15.27 -17.17 21.22
C PHE A 255 14.30 -18.10 21.95
N TYR A 256 14.86 -19.10 22.63
CA TYR A 256 14.10 -20.03 23.47
C TYR A 256 13.58 -19.29 24.72
N ASP A 257 12.27 -19.11 24.85
CA ASP A 257 11.62 -18.39 25.97
C ASP A 257 11.55 -19.25 27.26
N GLY A 258 12.27 -20.38 27.33
CA GLY A 258 12.35 -21.22 28.52
C GLY A 258 11.08 -21.97 28.92
N ARG A 259 9.92 -21.69 28.31
CA ARG A 259 8.65 -22.33 28.67
C ARG A 259 8.52 -23.70 28.01
N ILE A 260 8.58 -24.74 28.84
CA ILE A 260 8.24 -26.12 28.51
C ILE A 260 6.70 -26.23 28.53
N ILE A 261 6.08 -26.55 27.39
CA ILE A 261 4.67 -26.90 27.35
C ILE A 261 4.57 -28.41 27.60
N GLY A 262 4.45 -28.82 28.87
CA GLY A 262 3.90 -30.14 29.21
C GLY A 262 2.38 -30.08 29.05
N LYS A 263 1.75 -31.16 28.53
CA LYS A 263 0.31 -31.32 28.19
C LYS A 263 -0.48 -29.99 28.13
N PRO A 264 -0.75 -29.44 26.93
CA PRO A 264 -1.38 -28.13 26.82
C PRO A 264 -2.81 -28.15 27.37
N ASP A 265 -2.98 -27.84 28.65
CA ASP A 265 -4.28 -27.52 29.23
C ASP A 265 -4.55 -26.04 28.99
N PHE A 266 -4.74 -25.67 27.72
CA PHE A 266 -5.10 -24.31 27.36
C PHE A 266 -6.56 -24.07 27.74
N LYS A 267 -6.81 -23.54 28.95
CA LYS A 267 -8.04 -22.78 29.16
C LYS A 267 -7.96 -21.54 28.28
N ILE A 268 -8.81 -21.46 27.27
CA ILE A 268 -8.92 -20.35 26.30
C ILE A 268 -8.87 -18.96 26.99
N SER A 269 -9.37 -18.88 28.24
CA SER A 269 -9.31 -17.69 29.09
C SER A 269 -7.90 -17.19 29.41
N GLU A 270 -6.91 -18.07 29.60
CA GLU A 270 -5.54 -17.69 29.98
C GLU A 270 -4.76 -17.10 28.80
N LEU A 271 -4.99 -17.64 27.60
CA LEU A 271 -4.39 -17.12 26.36
C LEU A 271 -4.94 -15.72 26.01
N LEU A 272 -6.26 -15.52 26.18
CA LEU A 272 -6.90 -14.22 26.02
C LEU A 272 -6.38 -13.22 27.05
N THR A 273 -6.21 -13.64 28.31
CA THR A 273 -5.69 -12.76 29.38
C THR A 273 -4.27 -12.28 29.08
N MET A 274 -3.40 -13.12 28.52
CA MET A 274 -2.05 -12.71 28.11
C MET A 274 -2.06 -11.72 26.92
N ILE A 275 -2.98 -11.89 25.97
CA ILE A 275 -3.12 -10.98 24.82
C ILE A 275 -3.70 -9.63 25.26
N PHE A 276 -4.72 -9.63 26.12
CA PHE A 276 -5.32 -8.41 26.67
C PHE A 276 -4.38 -7.66 27.61
N ALA A 277 -3.61 -8.34 28.46
CA ALA A 277 -2.60 -7.70 29.31
C ALA A 277 -1.52 -6.98 28.49
N LYS A 278 -1.13 -7.54 27.33
CA LYS A 278 -0.13 -6.94 26.44
C LYS A 278 -0.67 -5.75 25.64
N MET A 279 -1.96 -5.76 25.28
CA MET A 279 -2.62 -4.59 24.67
C MET A 279 -2.85 -3.48 25.70
N ALA A 280 -3.26 -3.83 26.92
CA ALA A 280 -3.51 -2.88 28.01
C ALA A 280 -2.21 -2.21 28.49
N GLY A 281 -1.11 -2.94 28.65
CA GLY A 281 0.19 -2.37 29.02
C GLY A 281 0.72 -1.35 27.99
N LYS A 282 0.46 -1.59 26.70
CA LYS A 282 0.86 -0.71 25.61
C LYS A 282 -0.03 0.54 25.46
N LEU A 283 -1.32 0.42 25.80
CA LEU A 283 -2.26 1.54 25.89
C LEU A 283 -2.05 2.40 27.15
N MET A 284 -1.55 1.80 28.24
CA MET A 284 -1.35 2.50 29.52
C MET A 284 0.07 3.05 29.75
N GLY A 285 0.99 2.90 28.78
CA GLY A 285 2.32 3.51 28.85
C GLY A 285 3.20 3.02 30.02
N ILE A 286 2.92 1.84 30.57
CA ILE A 286 3.67 1.30 31.70
C ILE A 286 4.99 0.73 31.18
N LYS A 287 6.12 1.39 31.52
CA LYS A 287 7.46 0.84 31.31
C LYS A 287 7.67 -0.33 32.28
N GLU A 288 7.93 -1.52 31.75
CA GLU A 288 8.37 -2.67 32.54
C GLU A 288 9.64 -2.29 33.32
N ARG A 289 9.54 -2.30 34.65
CA ARG A 289 10.73 -2.33 35.52
C ARG A 289 11.24 -3.75 35.52
N GLU A 290 12.52 -3.91 35.23
CA GLU A 290 13.26 -5.16 35.38
C GLU A 290 13.08 -5.70 36.80
N ILE A 291 12.47 -6.88 36.90
CA ILE A 291 12.48 -7.68 38.11
C ILE A 291 13.76 -8.53 38.03
N LYS A 292 14.69 -8.30 38.96
CA LYS A 292 15.80 -9.21 39.27
C LYS A 292 15.31 -10.38 40.11
#